data_AF-F3ZDQ0-F1
#
_entry.id   AF-F3ZDQ0-F1
#
_cell.length_a   1.000
_cell.length_b   1.000
_cell.length_c   1.000
_cell.angle_alpha   90.00
_cell.angle_beta   90.00
_cell.angle_gamma   90.00
#
_symmetry.space_group_name_H-M   'P 1'
#
loop_
_entity.id
_entity.type
_entity.pdbx_description
1 polymer ?
#
loop_
_entity_poly.entity_id
_entity_poly.type
_entity_poly.pdbx_seq_one_letter_code
_entity_poly.pdbx_strand_id
1 'polypeptide(L)'
;MDSTDARAPQTPVPPPSPPRLHRRRNPPGATATRALGRWRPTPFFVFGGLFWIGVSLLALSVQACCDLGQHAAVVERLRASLLHPHHPAADLPGAGSPYYSPYALAEGVLARLFGLSGWETVRLAAPVNLLVVLLGLNAFVKRFTANRWASTVALLLLVTLWGTEPLAWSGFAGLVSLPVVAGYPSTFALGLALLTWAYAAQLTDPERADPPSRWARGGLGALCGVLLLVHPVSGVAGVLGAAVLVLARVRGGGGALAGEDATPAGDGVPAGDGVRAREGAAPARDTGPVRSAADRPVHGPVPARATLRAWAAWWPVPLGALLTALAWFPWFDVFALGADSAVLDPTHAALYTDVLARFWLLGLVALPAFGLRLRRDPRDALTWMCAACVAVAAYGWVSGHYTYGRVLGLAVLPAQVAVAVEVTRAGRARALKGLAVVAAAGTGFVFAQSGAVLPEQWTPPQTRRLPAWHSYAWAASSVRPGEPVLTDQREAVRSLPGFGIDTVAPVWSDPALPEKERRARWRATHSYLSGRAGTARRAEIARRYDIRWLLLSRWQRVPKEAKVLDFSRETGEVLAKLPDRKGSSR
;
A
#
# COMPACT_ATOMS: atom_id res chain seq x y z
N MET A 1 -36.53 65.42 76.75
CA MET A 1 -35.66 64.46 77.45
C MET A 1 -35.96 63.08 76.90
N ASP A 2 -35.07 62.34 76.26
CA ASP A 2 -33.79 62.68 75.62
C ASP A 2 -33.48 61.58 74.59
N SER A 3 -32.65 61.97 73.63
CA SER A 3 -31.88 61.21 72.64
C SER A 3 -31.49 59.76 72.97
N THR A 4 -31.43 58.89 71.95
CA THR A 4 -30.14 58.39 71.37
C THR A 4 -30.33 57.48 70.14
N ASP A 5 -29.37 57.61 69.23
CA ASP A 5 -29.12 56.89 67.98
C ASP A 5 -28.92 55.37 68.10
N ALA A 6 -29.29 54.64 67.04
CA ALA A 6 -28.46 53.54 66.51
C ALA A 6 -28.85 53.19 65.06
N ARG A 7 -27.98 53.55 64.09
CA ARG A 7 -28.01 53.05 62.71
C ARG A 7 -27.57 51.58 62.65
N ALA A 8 -28.35 50.75 61.96
CA ALA A 8 -28.02 49.36 61.67
C ALA A 8 -27.00 49.24 60.52
N PRO A 9 -26.04 48.29 60.58
CA PRO A 9 -25.00 48.12 59.56
C PRO A 9 -25.52 47.44 58.28
N GLN A 10 -25.24 48.06 57.14
CA GLN A 10 -25.48 47.52 55.80
C GLN A 10 -24.38 46.51 55.44
N THR A 11 -24.76 45.26 55.16
CA THR A 11 -23.89 44.23 54.58
C THR A 11 -23.79 44.41 53.05
N PRO A 12 -22.59 44.31 52.44
CA PRO A 12 -22.40 44.55 51.02
C PRO A 12 -22.99 43.45 50.13
N VAL A 13 -23.71 43.89 49.09
CA VAL A 13 -24.30 43.07 48.02
C VAL A 13 -23.19 42.52 47.11
N PRO A 14 -23.15 41.21 46.79
CA PRO A 14 -22.16 40.66 45.86
C PRO A 14 -22.46 41.11 44.42
N PRO A 15 -21.42 41.30 43.57
CA PRO A 15 -21.62 41.78 42.19
C PRO A 15 -22.35 40.75 41.31
N PRO A 16 -23.10 41.21 40.29
CA PRO A 16 -23.87 40.32 39.41
C PRO A 16 -22.95 39.43 38.57
N SER A 17 -23.27 38.14 38.52
CA SER A 17 -22.57 37.16 37.68
C SER A 17 -22.77 37.48 36.19
N PRO A 18 -21.75 37.31 35.32
CA PRO A 18 -21.90 37.54 33.89
C PRO A 18 -22.90 36.55 33.27
N PRO A 19 -23.58 36.93 32.16
CA PRO A 19 -24.60 36.10 31.54
C PRO A 19 -24.01 34.79 31.02
N ARG A 20 -24.53 33.67 31.53
CA ARG A 20 -24.21 32.32 31.03
C ARG A 20 -24.72 32.18 29.60
N LEU A 21 -23.84 32.35 28.62
CA LEU A 21 -24.05 31.82 27.28
C LEU A 21 -24.21 30.31 27.39
N HIS A 22 -25.43 29.80 27.27
CA HIS A 22 -25.72 28.38 27.08
C HIS A 22 -25.18 27.92 25.71
N ARG A 23 -23.85 27.81 25.58
CA ARG A 23 -23.26 26.84 24.66
C ARG A 23 -23.67 25.47 25.19
N ARG A 24 -24.54 24.76 24.46
CA ARG A 24 -24.73 23.31 24.61
C ARG A 24 -23.38 22.63 24.37
N ARG A 25 -22.54 22.57 25.40
CA ARG A 25 -21.48 21.57 25.53
C ARG A 25 -22.21 20.28 25.85
N ASN A 26 -22.24 19.35 24.90
CA ASN A 26 -22.58 17.98 25.24
C ASN A 26 -21.55 17.50 26.28
N PRO A 27 -21.98 16.97 27.45
CA PRO A 27 -21.05 16.44 28.42
C PRO A 27 -20.30 15.23 27.81
N PRO A 28 -18.96 15.17 27.93
CA PRO A 28 -18.20 14.00 27.56
C PRO A 28 -18.50 12.89 28.58
N GLY A 29 -19.25 11.87 28.16
CA GLY A 29 -19.56 10.73 29.03
C GLY A 29 -20.89 10.02 28.78
N ALA A 30 -21.82 10.60 28.03
CA ALA A 30 -23.15 10.01 27.81
C ALA A 30 -23.32 9.26 26.47
N THR A 31 -22.23 8.90 25.80
CA THR A 31 -22.25 8.13 24.53
C THR A 31 -21.96 6.63 24.70
N ALA A 32 -21.45 6.19 25.86
CA ALA A 32 -21.07 4.79 26.04
C ALA A 32 -22.28 3.84 26.20
N THR A 33 -23.42 4.32 26.71
CA THR A 33 -24.60 3.46 27.00
C THR A 33 -25.71 3.53 25.95
N ARG A 34 -25.58 4.38 24.91
CA ARG A 34 -26.41 4.30 23.68
C ARG A 34 -25.72 3.54 22.53
N ALA A 35 -24.48 3.08 22.74
CA ALA A 35 -23.67 2.38 21.74
C ALA A 35 -24.05 0.90 21.51
N LEU A 36 -25.02 0.36 22.27
CA LEU A 36 -25.70 -0.90 21.97
C LEU A 36 -26.92 -0.72 21.06
N GLY A 37 -27.13 0.49 20.50
CA GLY A 37 -28.12 0.75 19.47
C GLY A 37 -27.73 0.04 18.17
N ARG A 38 -28.35 -1.12 17.92
CA ARG A 38 -28.36 -1.92 16.67
C ARG A 38 -27.21 -1.55 15.72
N TRP A 39 -26.05 -2.18 15.89
CA TRP A 39 -25.01 -2.21 14.86
C TRP A 39 -25.66 -2.66 13.55
N ARG A 40 -25.95 -1.71 12.65
CA ARG A 40 -26.36 -2.02 11.29
C ARG A 40 -25.09 -2.05 10.46
N PRO A 41 -24.61 -3.24 10.05
CA PRO A 41 -23.41 -3.32 9.24
C PRO A 41 -23.61 -2.46 7.98
N THR A 42 -22.64 -1.59 7.71
CA THR A 42 -22.65 -0.82 6.46
C THR A 42 -22.57 -1.79 5.28
N PRO A 43 -23.06 -1.43 4.08
CA PRO A 43 -22.90 -2.27 2.90
C PRO A 43 -21.44 -2.69 2.67
N PHE A 44 -20.49 -1.82 3.01
CA PHE A 44 -19.07 -2.14 2.89
C PHE A 44 -18.63 -3.29 3.80
N PHE A 45 -19.14 -3.39 5.04
CA PHE A 45 -18.80 -4.53 5.91
C PHE A 45 -19.35 -5.84 5.38
N VAL A 46 -20.57 -5.84 4.82
CA VAL A 46 -21.17 -7.06 4.26
C VAL A 46 -20.46 -7.48 2.97
N PHE A 47 -20.43 -6.60 1.96
CA PHE A 47 -19.82 -6.93 0.68
C PHE A 47 -18.29 -7.04 0.77
N GLY A 48 -17.64 -6.23 1.61
CA GLY A 48 -16.21 -6.34 1.88
C GLY A 48 -15.86 -7.62 2.64
N GLY A 49 -16.71 -8.07 3.57
CA GLY A 49 -16.55 -9.37 4.25
C GLY A 49 -16.69 -10.54 3.28
N LEU A 50 -17.73 -10.53 2.43
CA LEU A 50 -17.90 -11.56 1.39
C LEU A 50 -16.73 -11.58 0.39
N PHE A 51 -16.28 -10.39 -0.03
CA PHE A 51 -15.09 -10.24 -0.87
C PHE A 51 -13.85 -10.80 -0.20
N TRP A 52 -13.62 -10.46 1.07
CA TRP A 52 -12.49 -10.94 1.85
C TRP A 52 -12.48 -12.47 1.94
N ILE A 53 -13.62 -13.08 2.26
CA ILE A 53 -13.75 -14.56 2.30
C ILE A 53 -13.45 -15.14 0.92
N GLY A 54 -14.13 -14.66 -0.13
CA GLY A 54 -14.01 -15.22 -1.47
C GLY A 54 -12.59 -15.12 -2.04
N VAL A 55 -11.95 -13.94 -1.95
CA VAL A 55 -10.58 -13.76 -2.46
C VAL A 55 -9.55 -14.46 -1.58
N SER A 56 -9.76 -14.56 -0.27
CA SER A 56 -8.85 -15.34 0.60
C SER A 56 -8.91 -16.83 0.26
N LEU A 57 -10.11 -17.39 0.10
CA LEU A 57 -10.26 -18.79 -0.33
C LEU A 57 -9.61 -19.03 -1.70
N LEU A 58 -9.81 -18.10 -2.63
CA LEU A 58 -9.20 -18.17 -3.95
C LEU A 58 -7.67 -18.12 -3.86
N ALA A 59 -7.10 -17.17 -3.12
CA ALA A 59 -5.66 -17.04 -2.90
C ALA A 59 -5.04 -18.28 -2.23
N LEU A 60 -5.75 -18.90 -1.29
CA LEU A 60 -5.32 -20.14 -0.63
C LEU A 60 -5.44 -21.37 -1.55
N SER A 61 -6.36 -21.33 -2.52
CA SER A 61 -6.57 -22.41 -3.51
C SER A 61 -5.61 -22.34 -4.70
N VAL A 62 -5.14 -21.14 -5.06
CA VAL A 62 -4.18 -20.94 -6.16
C VAL A 62 -2.85 -21.57 -5.75
N GLN A 63 -2.42 -22.58 -6.51
CA GLN A 63 -1.13 -23.21 -6.27
C GLN A 63 0.01 -22.23 -6.56
N ALA A 64 1.17 -22.50 -5.96
CA ALA A 64 2.32 -21.62 -5.86
C ALA A 64 2.82 -21.14 -7.24
N CYS A 65 2.45 -19.93 -7.65
CA CYS A 65 2.95 -19.32 -8.88
C CYS A 65 3.99 -18.24 -8.64
N CYS A 66 4.79 -18.00 -9.68
CA CYS A 66 5.32 -16.71 -10.04
C CYS A 66 6.45 -16.28 -9.09
N ASP A 67 6.15 -15.48 -8.07
CA ASP A 67 7.10 -14.95 -7.09
C ASP A 67 6.78 -15.37 -5.66
N LEU A 68 5.70 -16.13 -5.45
CA LEU A 68 5.31 -16.60 -4.13
C LEU A 68 6.43 -17.44 -3.49
N GLY A 69 7.14 -18.25 -4.29
CA GLY A 69 8.27 -19.04 -3.82
C GLY A 69 9.50 -18.19 -3.46
N GLN A 70 9.71 -17.05 -4.11
CA GLN A 70 10.76 -16.09 -3.70
C GLN A 70 10.43 -15.50 -2.32
N HIS A 71 9.18 -15.11 -2.08
CA HIS A 71 8.76 -14.58 -0.77
C HIS A 71 8.79 -15.67 0.31
N ALA A 72 8.34 -16.89 0.00
CA ALA A 72 8.46 -18.02 0.92
C ALA A 72 9.93 -18.30 1.27
N ALA A 73 10.85 -18.19 0.31
CA ALA A 73 12.27 -18.41 0.54
C ALA A 73 12.86 -17.42 1.54
N VAL A 74 12.50 -16.14 1.42
CA VAL A 74 12.89 -15.07 2.34
C VAL A 74 12.46 -15.41 3.77
N VAL A 75 11.21 -15.86 3.93
CA VAL A 75 10.69 -16.29 5.23
C VAL A 75 11.46 -17.50 5.77
N GLU A 76 11.76 -18.51 4.94
CA GLU A 76 12.58 -19.67 5.36
C GLU A 76 13.99 -19.24 5.82
N ARG A 77 14.63 -18.29 5.13
CA ARG A 77 15.95 -17.79 5.54
C ARG A 77 15.91 -17.06 6.87
N LEU A 78 14.91 -16.19 7.07
CA LEU A 78 14.72 -15.45 8.32
C LEU A 78 14.34 -16.38 9.48
N ARG A 79 13.50 -17.38 9.21
CA ARG A 79 13.14 -18.42 10.17
C ARG A 79 14.38 -19.16 10.67
N ALA A 80 15.30 -19.50 9.77
CA ALA A 80 16.57 -20.15 10.10
C ALA A 80 17.52 -19.20 10.87
N SER A 81 17.75 -18.00 10.36
CA SER A 81 18.63 -16.98 10.94
C SER A 81 18.06 -15.59 10.71
N LEU A 82 17.60 -14.94 11.80
CA LEU A 82 17.08 -13.59 11.72
C LEU A 82 18.20 -12.61 11.34
N LEU A 83 19.30 -12.55 12.09
CA LEU A 83 20.32 -11.51 11.91
C LEU A 83 21.24 -11.73 10.70
N HIS A 84 21.43 -12.98 10.28
CA HIS A 84 22.35 -13.32 9.19
C HIS A 84 21.68 -14.32 8.23
N PRO A 85 20.64 -13.89 7.49
CA PRO A 85 19.97 -14.77 6.54
C PRO A 85 20.84 -15.00 5.30
N HIS A 86 20.71 -16.16 4.68
CA HIS A 86 21.32 -16.46 3.38
C HIS A 86 20.60 -15.71 2.25
N HIS A 87 21.15 -15.71 1.04
CA HIS A 87 20.46 -15.20 -0.13
C HIS A 87 19.17 -16.01 -0.34
N PRO A 88 18.03 -15.39 -0.72
CA PRO A 88 16.74 -16.09 -0.77
C PRO A 88 16.78 -17.39 -1.61
N ALA A 89 17.45 -17.35 -2.76
CA ALA A 89 17.42 -18.44 -3.74
C ALA A 89 18.77 -19.13 -4.02
N ALA A 90 19.85 -18.78 -3.31
CA ALA A 90 21.17 -19.33 -3.59
C ALA A 90 22.01 -19.49 -2.32
N ASP A 91 22.98 -20.41 -2.38
CA ASP A 91 23.97 -20.63 -1.31
C ASP A 91 25.01 -19.50 -1.29
N LEU A 92 24.58 -18.34 -0.80
CA LEU A 92 25.35 -17.10 -0.66
C LEU A 92 24.86 -16.34 0.58
N PRO A 93 25.64 -15.39 1.11
CA PRO A 93 25.13 -14.44 2.12
C PRO A 93 23.96 -13.60 1.57
N GLY A 94 22.97 -13.32 2.40
CA GLY A 94 21.78 -12.54 2.01
C GLY A 94 21.85 -11.04 2.29
N ALA A 95 22.92 -10.57 2.94
CA ALA A 95 23.11 -9.16 3.27
C ALA A 95 23.03 -8.28 2.01
N GLY A 96 22.23 -7.22 2.06
CA GLY A 96 22.02 -6.33 0.91
C GLY A 96 20.87 -6.74 -0.01
N SER A 97 20.15 -7.84 0.26
CA SER A 97 18.96 -8.18 -0.53
C SER A 97 17.76 -7.29 -0.16
N PRO A 98 17.08 -6.63 -1.12
CA PRO A 98 15.91 -5.79 -0.88
C PRO A 98 14.68 -6.59 -0.43
N TYR A 99 14.73 -7.91 -0.52
CA TYR A 99 13.64 -8.78 -0.08
C TYR A 99 13.55 -8.86 1.46
N TYR A 100 14.63 -8.56 2.18
CA TYR A 100 14.65 -8.49 3.65
C TYR A 100 14.12 -7.14 4.15
N SER A 101 12.80 -6.97 4.03
CA SER A 101 12.06 -5.79 4.49
C SER A 101 11.56 -5.91 5.93
N PRO A 102 11.09 -4.82 6.58
CA PRO A 102 10.45 -4.89 7.89
C PRO A 102 9.24 -5.83 7.94
N TYR A 103 8.50 -5.91 6.83
CA TYR A 103 7.37 -6.81 6.69
C TYR A 103 7.84 -8.27 6.64
N ALA A 104 8.87 -8.57 5.84
CA ALA A 104 9.44 -9.92 5.77
C ALA A 104 10.05 -10.35 7.11
N LEU A 105 10.70 -9.44 7.84
CA LEU A 105 11.22 -9.73 9.19
C LEU A 105 10.08 -10.12 10.14
N ALA A 106 8.96 -9.39 10.12
CA ALA A 106 7.79 -9.73 10.91
C ALA A 106 7.24 -11.12 10.52
N GLU A 107 7.15 -11.43 9.23
CA GLU A 107 6.77 -12.77 8.75
C GLU A 107 7.73 -13.85 9.26
N GLY A 108 9.05 -13.63 9.17
CA GLY A 108 10.07 -14.58 9.66
C GLY A 108 10.01 -14.81 11.17
N VAL A 109 9.77 -13.76 11.96
CA VAL A 109 9.55 -13.88 13.41
C VAL A 109 8.30 -14.69 13.71
N LEU A 110 7.17 -14.40 13.05
CA LEU A 110 5.93 -15.15 13.23
C LEU A 110 6.09 -16.60 12.80
N ALA A 111 6.75 -16.86 11.67
CA ALA A 111 7.05 -18.20 11.19
C ALA A 111 7.87 -19.00 12.23
N ARG A 112 8.86 -18.36 12.86
CA ARG A 112 9.66 -18.96 13.92
C ARG A 112 8.86 -19.22 15.19
N LEU A 113 8.01 -18.28 15.60
CA LEU A 113 7.19 -18.40 16.82
C LEU A 113 6.12 -19.49 16.71
N PHE A 114 5.51 -19.65 15.54
CA PHE A 114 4.41 -20.60 15.30
C PHE A 114 4.85 -21.88 14.58
N GLY A 115 6.15 -22.02 14.26
CA GLY A 115 6.69 -23.19 13.56
C GLY A 115 6.25 -23.33 12.10
N LEU A 116 5.75 -22.25 11.49
CA LEU A 116 5.26 -22.24 10.10
C LEU A 116 6.41 -22.32 9.10
N SER A 117 6.19 -23.00 7.99
CA SER A 117 7.04 -22.89 6.79
C SER A 117 6.86 -21.54 6.10
N GLY A 118 7.80 -21.18 5.23
CA GLY A 118 7.74 -20.00 4.39
C GLY A 118 6.49 -20.00 3.51
N TRP A 119 6.16 -21.15 2.91
CA TRP A 119 4.95 -21.31 2.10
C TRP A 119 3.67 -21.09 2.89
N GLU A 120 3.55 -21.68 4.09
CA GLU A 120 2.38 -21.48 4.95
C GLU A 120 2.25 -20.02 5.37
N THR A 121 3.37 -19.39 5.74
CA THR A 121 3.39 -18.00 6.19
C THR A 121 2.89 -17.05 5.10
N VAL A 122 3.44 -17.13 3.88
CA VAL A 122 3.03 -16.22 2.79
C VAL A 122 1.59 -16.50 2.33
N ARG A 123 1.10 -17.74 2.44
CA ARG A 123 -0.31 -18.06 2.16
C ARG A 123 -1.25 -17.49 3.23
N LEU A 124 -0.90 -17.61 4.51
CA LEU A 124 -1.65 -17.04 5.61
C LEU A 124 -1.58 -15.50 5.65
N ALA A 125 -0.54 -14.90 5.06
CA ALA A 125 -0.46 -13.46 4.88
C ALA A 125 -1.54 -12.91 3.93
N ALA A 126 -2.05 -13.71 2.98
CA ALA A 126 -3.07 -13.27 2.03
C ALA A 126 -4.33 -12.69 2.69
N PRO A 127 -5.05 -13.40 3.58
CA PRO A 127 -6.20 -12.83 4.28
C PRO A 127 -5.84 -11.62 5.14
N VAL A 128 -4.67 -11.58 5.76
CA VAL A 128 -4.22 -10.43 6.58
C VAL A 128 -4.03 -9.20 5.71
N ASN A 129 -3.30 -9.32 4.60
CA ASN A 129 -3.04 -8.23 3.68
C ASN A 129 -4.33 -7.69 3.04
N LEU A 130 -5.26 -8.58 2.66
CA LEU A 130 -6.57 -8.18 2.15
C LEU A 130 -7.38 -7.39 3.17
N LEU A 131 -7.30 -7.75 4.46
CA LEU A 131 -7.95 -6.97 5.51
C LEU A 131 -7.35 -5.56 5.62
N VAL A 132 -6.03 -5.43 5.56
CA VAL A 132 -5.35 -4.12 5.55
C VAL A 132 -5.79 -3.28 4.35
N VAL A 133 -5.93 -3.89 3.16
CA VAL A 133 -6.47 -3.22 1.95
C VAL A 133 -7.89 -2.73 2.18
N LEU A 134 -8.78 -3.55 2.73
CA LEU A 134 -10.18 -3.17 2.97
C LEU A 134 -10.30 -2.06 4.02
N LEU A 135 -9.54 -2.15 5.11
CA LEU A 135 -9.47 -1.11 6.14
C LEU A 135 -8.95 0.20 5.57
N GLY A 136 -7.86 0.15 4.80
CA GLY A 136 -7.27 1.29 4.12
C GLY A 136 -8.22 1.95 3.13
N LEU A 137 -8.85 1.15 2.26
CA LEU A 137 -9.79 1.65 1.24
C LEU A 137 -10.96 2.37 1.91
N ASN A 138 -11.57 1.76 2.91
CA ASN A 138 -12.69 2.38 3.62
C ASN A 138 -12.26 3.65 4.36
N ALA A 139 -11.14 3.60 5.09
CA ALA A 139 -10.62 4.76 5.80
C ALA A 139 -10.36 5.93 4.84
N PHE A 140 -9.78 5.66 3.67
CA PHE A 140 -9.45 6.68 2.67
C PHE A 140 -10.70 7.26 2.00
N VAL A 141 -11.62 6.41 1.50
CA VAL A 141 -12.86 6.87 0.84
C VAL A 141 -13.70 7.75 1.78
N LYS A 142 -13.74 7.41 3.08
CA LYS A 142 -14.50 8.18 4.08
C LYS A 142 -13.93 9.57 4.36
N ARG A 143 -12.71 9.89 3.91
CA ARG A 143 -12.16 11.26 3.95
C ARG A 143 -12.75 12.19 2.90
N PHE A 144 -13.53 11.67 1.95
CA PHE A 144 -14.11 12.46 0.85
C PHE A 144 -15.64 12.40 0.81
N THR A 145 -16.28 11.49 1.55
CA THR A 145 -17.74 11.36 1.55
C THR A 145 -18.27 10.61 2.78
N ALA A 146 -19.43 11.07 3.28
CA ALA A 146 -20.18 10.36 4.32
C ALA A 146 -21.08 9.23 3.75
N ASN A 147 -21.20 9.10 2.43
CA ASN A 147 -22.12 8.12 1.82
C ASN A 147 -21.77 6.68 2.21
N ARG A 148 -22.76 5.90 2.67
CA ARG A 148 -22.60 4.50 3.11
C ARG A 148 -22.20 3.51 2.01
N TRP A 149 -22.46 3.83 0.74
CA TRP A 149 -22.18 2.97 -0.42
C TRP A 149 -20.86 3.29 -1.12
N ALA A 150 -20.24 4.45 -0.85
CA ALA A 150 -19.06 4.89 -1.58
C ALA A 150 -17.89 3.91 -1.48
N SER A 151 -17.60 3.37 -0.29
CA SER A 151 -16.53 2.38 -0.10
C SER A 151 -16.83 1.07 -0.85
N THR A 152 -18.10 0.64 -0.90
CA THR A 152 -18.50 -0.57 -1.65
C THR A 152 -18.33 -0.37 -3.14
N VAL A 153 -18.75 0.78 -3.66
CA VAL A 153 -18.53 1.13 -5.07
C VAL A 153 -17.04 1.21 -5.36
N ALA A 154 -16.25 1.86 -4.51
CA ALA A 154 -14.80 1.93 -4.67
C ALA A 154 -14.16 0.53 -4.69
N LEU A 155 -14.60 -0.40 -3.84
CA LEU A 155 -14.14 -1.80 -3.86
C LEU A 155 -14.50 -2.51 -5.17
N LEU A 156 -15.72 -2.32 -5.68
CA LEU A 156 -16.12 -2.89 -6.97
C LEU A 156 -15.22 -2.36 -8.10
N LEU A 157 -15.02 -1.04 -8.17
CA LEU A 157 -14.17 -0.43 -9.19
C LEU A 157 -12.71 -0.85 -9.05
N LEU A 158 -12.21 -0.98 -7.81
CA LEU A 158 -10.87 -1.45 -7.50
C LEU A 158 -10.57 -2.81 -8.12
N VAL A 159 -11.57 -3.68 -8.27
CA VAL A 159 -11.35 -5.07 -8.71
C VAL A 159 -11.81 -5.33 -10.15
N THR A 160 -12.65 -4.47 -10.73
CA THR A 160 -13.19 -4.65 -12.10
C THR A 160 -12.78 -3.58 -13.11
N LEU A 161 -12.45 -2.36 -12.68
CA LEU A 161 -12.23 -1.23 -13.59
C LEU A 161 -10.75 -1.11 -14.01
N TRP A 162 -10.28 -2.11 -14.75
CA TRP A 162 -8.90 -2.25 -15.27
C TRP A 162 -8.86 -2.47 -16.80
N GLY A 163 -9.85 -1.95 -17.52
CA GLY A 163 -9.93 -2.07 -18.98
C GLY A 163 -10.47 -3.42 -19.46
N THR A 164 -10.23 -3.72 -20.73
CA THR A 164 -10.71 -4.93 -21.41
C THR A 164 -9.64 -5.99 -21.63
N GLU A 165 -8.38 -5.65 -21.36
CA GLU A 165 -7.24 -6.56 -21.49
C GLU A 165 -6.78 -7.04 -20.10
N PRO A 166 -6.65 -8.36 -19.87
CA PRO A 166 -6.19 -8.87 -18.60
C PRO A 166 -4.72 -8.53 -18.35
N LEU A 167 -4.44 -7.94 -17.19
CA LEU A 167 -3.08 -7.72 -16.69
C LEU A 167 -2.93 -8.34 -15.30
N ALA A 168 -2.00 -9.28 -15.16
CA ALA A 168 -1.63 -9.90 -13.90
C ALA A 168 -0.24 -9.39 -13.49
N TRP A 169 -0.17 -8.56 -12.45
CA TRP A 169 1.09 -7.95 -12.00
C TRP A 169 1.03 -7.55 -10.53
N SER A 170 2.14 -7.69 -9.80
CA SER A 170 2.23 -7.27 -8.40
C SER A 170 1.98 -5.77 -8.21
N GLY A 171 1.03 -5.41 -7.36
CA GLY A 171 0.56 -4.03 -7.17
C GLY A 171 -0.69 -3.64 -7.97
N PHE A 172 -1.28 -4.57 -8.73
CA PHE A 172 -2.57 -4.40 -9.40
C PHE A 172 -3.65 -5.19 -8.64
N ALA A 173 -4.80 -4.56 -8.39
CA ALA A 173 -5.86 -5.10 -7.53
C ALA A 173 -7.06 -5.72 -8.28
N GLY A 174 -6.94 -5.92 -9.60
CA GLY A 174 -7.95 -6.62 -10.40
C GLY A 174 -8.11 -8.09 -9.98
N LEU A 175 -9.28 -8.69 -10.19
CA LEU A 175 -9.59 -10.07 -9.76
C LEU A 175 -8.66 -11.14 -10.35
N VAL A 176 -8.03 -10.92 -11.51
CA VAL A 176 -7.02 -11.85 -12.05
C VAL A 176 -5.71 -11.77 -11.27
N SER A 177 -5.32 -10.56 -10.86
CA SER A 177 -4.03 -10.32 -10.22
C SER A 177 -4.08 -10.58 -8.71
N LEU A 178 -5.12 -10.05 -8.06
CA LEU A 178 -5.21 -9.96 -6.61
C LEU A 178 -5.12 -11.30 -5.88
N PRO A 179 -5.81 -12.39 -6.30
CA PRO A 179 -5.68 -13.69 -5.63
C PRO A 179 -4.28 -14.26 -5.70
N VAL A 180 -3.55 -14.01 -6.81
CA VAL A 180 -2.18 -14.50 -7.01
C VAL A 180 -1.19 -13.76 -6.13
N VAL A 181 -1.39 -12.45 -5.93
CA VAL A 181 -0.45 -11.58 -5.21
C VAL A 181 -0.90 -11.23 -3.79
N ALA A 182 -2.01 -11.78 -3.31
CA ALA A 182 -2.59 -11.41 -2.01
C ALA A 182 -1.59 -11.60 -0.86
N GLY A 183 -0.80 -12.68 -0.90
CA GLY A 183 0.25 -12.97 0.08
C GLY A 183 1.53 -12.17 -0.10
N TYR A 184 1.64 -11.32 -1.12
CA TYR A 184 2.89 -10.60 -1.41
C TYR A 184 2.99 -9.32 -0.57
N PRO A 185 4.23 -8.86 -0.28
CA PRO A 185 4.48 -7.54 0.30
C PRO A 185 3.83 -6.39 -0.47
N SER A 186 3.64 -6.53 -1.79
CA SER A 186 2.98 -5.52 -2.63
C SER A 186 1.50 -5.29 -2.25
N THR A 187 0.79 -6.32 -1.79
CA THR A 187 -0.62 -6.20 -1.37
C THR A 187 -0.71 -5.55 0.01
N PHE A 188 0.19 -5.91 0.92
CA PHE A 188 0.33 -5.18 2.19
C PHE A 188 0.66 -3.70 1.95
N ALA A 189 1.60 -3.41 1.06
CA ALA A 189 1.97 -2.04 0.69
C ALA A 189 0.79 -1.27 0.07
N LEU A 190 -0.04 -1.90 -0.75
CA LEU A 190 -1.29 -1.29 -1.26
C LEU A 190 -2.21 -0.85 -0.11
N GLY A 191 -2.47 -1.73 0.86
CA GLY A 191 -3.31 -1.40 2.00
C GLY A 191 -2.69 -0.34 2.91
N LEU A 192 -1.38 -0.42 3.15
CA LEU A 192 -0.63 0.56 3.91
C LEU A 192 -0.59 1.92 3.22
N ALA A 193 -0.49 1.99 1.89
CA ALA A 193 -0.57 3.23 1.13
C ALA A 193 -1.93 3.90 1.30
N LEU A 194 -3.03 3.12 1.22
CA LEU A 194 -4.39 3.64 1.46
C LEU A 194 -4.56 4.16 2.89
N LEU A 195 -4.05 3.46 3.90
CA LEU A 195 -4.04 3.93 5.29
C LEU A 195 -3.19 5.19 5.47
N THR A 196 -2.03 5.26 4.82
CA THR A 196 -1.13 6.42 4.83
C THR A 196 -1.81 7.63 4.20
N TRP A 197 -2.51 7.45 3.07
CA TRP A 197 -3.30 8.51 2.46
C TRP A 197 -4.50 8.91 3.33
N ALA A 198 -5.18 7.97 3.98
CA ALA A 198 -6.27 8.25 4.91
C ALA A 198 -5.80 9.07 6.13
N TYR A 199 -4.59 8.78 6.61
CA TYR A 199 -3.94 9.49 7.70
C TYR A 199 -3.46 10.88 7.27
N ALA A 200 -2.79 11.00 6.11
CA ALA A 200 -2.41 12.29 5.54
C ALA A 200 -3.64 13.20 5.32
N ALA A 201 -4.73 12.65 4.77
CA ALA A 201 -5.99 13.35 4.58
C ALA A 201 -6.65 13.78 5.90
N GLN A 202 -6.44 13.04 6.99
CA GLN A 202 -6.91 13.40 8.34
C GLN A 202 -6.08 14.53 8.97
N LEU A 203 -4.76 14.48 8.81
CA LEU A 203 -3.86 15.52 9.34
C LEU A 203 -4.02 16.85 8.61
N THR A 204 -4.51 16.80 7.36
CA THR A 204 -4.74 17.95 6.49
C THR A 204 -6.22 18.33 6.38
N ASP A 205 -7.07 17.83 7.28
CA ASP A 205 -8.49 18.13 7.30
C ASP A 205 -8.72 19.64 7.56
N PRO A 206 -9.37 20.37 6.64
CA PRO A 206 -9.59 21.81 6.80
C PRO A 206 -10.51 22.16 7.96
N GLU A 207 -11.34 21.23 8.45
CA GLU A 207 -12.22 21.45 9.60
C GLU A 207 -11.53 21.22 10.95
N ARG A 208 -10.25 20.83 10.93
CA ARG A 208 -9.48 20.56 12.14
C ARG A 208 -9.22 21.86 12.90
N ALA A 209 -9.56 21.87 14.18
CA ALA A 209 -9.38 23.03 15.06
C ALA A 209 -7.91 23.40 15.30
N ASP A 210 -7.07 22.38 15.55
CA ASP A 210 -5.65 22.57 15.89
C ASP A 210 -4.72 21.96 14.82
N PRO A 211 -3.56 22.59 14.53
CA PRO A 211 -2.58 22.03 13.62
C PRO A 211 -2.08 20.66 14.11
N PRO A 212 -1.74 19.73 13.20
CA PRO A 212 -1.22 18.43 13.60
C PRO A 212 0.11 18.58 14.35
N SER A 213 0.31 17.82 15.43
CA SER A 213 1.56 17.84 16.19
C SER A 213 2.75 17.43 15.30
N ARG A 214 3.98 17.82 15.70
CA ARG A 214 5.20 17.39 15.00
C ARG A 214 5.36 15.86 15.00
N TRP A 215 4.91 15.19 16.07
CA TRP A 215 4.92 13.73 16.20
C TRP A 215 3.95 13.07 15.23
N ALA A 216 2.75 13.63 15.05
CA ALA A 216 1.77 13.11 14.09
C ALA A 216 2.30 13.19 12.64
N ARG A 217 2.95 14.32 12.29
CA ARG A 217 3.64 14.52 11.01
C ARG A 217 4.84 13.58 10.86
N GLY A 218 5.64 13.41 11.92
CA GLY A 218 6.74 12.45 11.96
C GLY A 218 6.28 11.01 11.75
N GLY A 219 5.16 10.63 12.36
CA GLY A 219 4.52 9.32 12.15
C GLY A 219 4.05 9.10 10.71
N LEU A 220 3.55 10.14 10.03
CA LEU A 220 3.26 10.05 8.59
C LEU A 220 4.54 9.80 7.78
N GLY A 221 5.63 10.49 8.12
CA GLY A 221 6.96 10.24 7.57
C GLY A 221 7.44 8.82 7.78
N ALA A 222 7.31 8.30 9.00
CA ALA A 222 7.71 6.94 9.33
C ALA A 222 6.91 5.90 8.52
N LEU A 223 5.59 6.09 8.35
CA LEU A 223 4.75 5.25 7.48
C LEU A 223 5.21 5.29 6.02
N CYS A 224 5.54 6.47 5.50
CA CYS A 224 6.13 6.62 4.17
C CYS A 224 7.46 5.85 4.03
N GLY A 225 8.33 5.91 5.05
CA GLY A 225 9.57 5.14 5.10
C GLY A 225 9.35 3.64 5.12
N VAL A 226 8.44 3.14 5.97
CA VAL A 226 8.08 1.71 6.03
C VAL A 226 7.53 1.26 4.68
N LEU A 227 6.67 2.06 4.06
CA LEU A 227 6.09 1.73 2.76
C LEU A 227 7.16 1.55 1.67
N LEU A 228 8.17 2.43 1.64
CA LEU A 228 9.32 2.31 0.73
C LEU A 228 10.16 1.06 1.02
N LEU A 229 10.36 0.70 2.29
CA LEU A 229 11.13 -0.50 2.65
C LEU A 229 10.38 -1.80 2.34
N VAL A 230 9.06 -1.83 2.52
CA VAL A 230 8.25 -3.03 2.24
C VAL A 230 8.15 -3.32 0.76
N HIS A 231 7.88 -2.29 -0.03
CA HIS A 231 7.74 -2.45 -1.47
C HIS A 231 8.10 -1.13 -2.18
N PRO A 232 9.40 -0.92 -2.53
CA PRO A 232 9.92 0.37 -2.99
C PRO A 232 9.08 1.02 -4.08
N VAL A 233 8.64 0.21 -5.04
CA VAL A 233 7.95 0.71 -6.21
C VAL A 233 6.52 1.19 -5.90
N SER A 234 5.78 0.44 -5.07
CA SER A 234 4.48 0.93 -4.56
C SER A 234 4.67 2.07 -3.57
N GLY A 235 5.79 2.07 -2.84
CA GLY A 235 6.18 3.13 -1.93
C GLY A 235 6.30 4.48 -2.61
N VAL A 236 6.94 4.56 -3.78
CA VAL A 236 7.05 5.83 -4.52
C VAL A 236 5.68 6.45 -4.80
N ALA A 237 4.71 5.67 -5.31
CA ALA A 237 3.37 6.17 -5.58
C ALA A 237 2.60 6.52 -4.30
N GLY A 238 2.77 5.73 -3.22
CA GLY A 238 2.18 6.03 -1.92
C GLY A 238 2.71 7.33 -1.30
N VAL A 239 4.03 7.54 -1.31
CA VAL A 239 4.69 8.76 -0.82
C VAL A 239 4.27 9.96 -1.67
N LEU A 240 4.25 9.82 -3.00
CA LEU A 240 3.79 10.87 -3.90
C LEU A 240 2.34 11.28 -3.61
N GLY A 241 1.44 10.31 -3.43
CA GLY A 241 0.05 10.58 -3.08
C GLY A 241 -0.10 11.31 -1.73
N ALA A 242 0.69 10.94 -0.72
CA ALA A 242 0.70 11.63 0.57
C ALA A 242 1.23 13.06 0.45
N ALA A 243 2.30 13.27 -0.32
CA ALA A 243 2.86 14.60 -0.59
C ALA A 243 1.84 15.50 -1.30
N VAL A 244 1.16 14.99 -2.33
CA VAL A 244 0.11 15.74 -3.05
C VAL A 244 -1.06 16.08 -2.11
N LEU A 245 -1.49 15.17 -1.24
CA LEU A 245 -2.53 15.47 -0.24
C LEU A 245 -2.13 16.62 0.68
N VAL A 246 -0.89 16.62 1.17
CA VAL A 246 -0.34 17.70 1.99
C VAL A 246 -0.30 19.01 1.21
N LEU A 247 0.28 19.01 0.01
CA LEU A 247 0.43 20.22 -0.80
C LEU A 247 -0.92 20.82 -1.24
N ALA A 248 -1.88 19.96 -1.60
CA ALA A 248 -3.19 20.39 -2.09
C ALA A 248 -4.05 21.02 -0.98
N ARG A 249 -3.90 20.55 0.28
CA ARG A 249 -4.79 20.92 1.39
C ARG A 249 -4.19 21.91 2.38
N VAL A 250 -2.87 21.97 2.51
CA VAL A 250 -2.21 22.92 3.44
C VAL A 250 -2.19 24.33 2.84
N ARG A 251 -2.71 25.29 3.61
CA ARG A 251 -2.73 26.71 3.27
C ARG A 251 -1.88 27.52 4.23
N GLY A 252 -1.28 28.60 3.73
CA GLY A 252 -0.70 29.65 4.57
C GLY A 252 -1.77 30.47 5.27
N GLY A 253 -2.36 29.99 6.36
CA GLY A 253 -3.22 30.84 7.19
C GLY A 253 -2.37 31.83 7.97
N GLY A 254 -2.49 33.13 7.68
CA GLY A 254 -1.98 34.20 8.53
C GLY A 254 -2.85 34.33 9.77
N GLY A 255 -2.42 33.77 10.89
CA GLY A 255 -3.08 33.90 12.18
C GLY A 255 -2.81 32.71 13.09
N ALA A 256 -2.21 33.00 14.25
CA ALA A 256 -1.95 32.09 15.36
C ALA A 256 -0.81 31.05 15.20
N LEU A 257 0.41 31.54 15.01
CA LEU A 257 1.61 30.89 15.58
C LEU A 257 2.46 31.88 16.43
N ALA A 258 1.87 32.98 16.88
CA ALA A 258 2.41 33.75 17.99
C ALA A 258 1.75 33.22 19.27
N GLY A 259 2.40 32.25 19.91
CA GLY A 259 1.85 31.65 21.12
C GLY A 259 2.76 30.67 21.85
N GLU A 260 3.89 30.25 21.27
CA GLU A 260 4.85 29.39 21.99
C GLU A 260 6.03 30.13 22.62
N ASP A 261 6.17 31.46 22.45
CA ASP A 261 7.24 32.25 23.10
C ASP A 261 6.76 33.61 23.62
N ALA A 262 5.82 33.62 24.58
CA ALA A 262 5.51 34.83 25.35
C ALA A 262 5.41 34.50 26.85
N THR A 263 6.51 34.73 27.54
CA THR A 263 6.56 34.90 29.00
C THR A 263 5.54 35.96 29.46
N PRO A 264 4.72 35.70 30.48
CA PRO A 264 3.83 36.73 31.02
C PRO A 264 4.65 37.67 31.90
N ALA A 265 4.78 38.92 31.47
CA ALA A 265 5.32 40.00 32.30
C ALA A 265 4.19 40.97 32.66
N GLY A 266 3.93 41.10 33.96
CA GLY A 266 3.67 42.38 34.60
C GLY A 266 2.24 42.90 34.61
N ASP A 267 1.65 42.86 35.81
CA ASP A 267 0.43 43.55 36.22
C ASP A 267 0.49 45.08 36.02
N GLY A 268 -0.67 45.67 35.72
CA GLY A 268 -0.88 47.12 35.68
C GLY A 268 -2.38 47.48 35.64
N VAL A 269 -2.95 47.77 36.81
CA VAL A 269 -4.34 48.17 37.07
C VAL A 269 -4.68 49.53 36.42
N PRO A 270 -5.92 49.73 35.89
CA PRO A 270 -6.42 51.05 35.49
C PRO A 270 -7.32 51.69 36.57
N ALA A 271 -7.31 53.01 36.66
CA ALA A 271 -8.27 53.81 37.43
C ALA A 271 -8.74 55.03 36.61
N GLY A 272 -10.02 55.36 36.70
CA GLY A 272 -10.55 56.65 36.21
C GLY A 272 -12.02 56.61 35.77
N ASP A 273 -12.90 56.96 36.71
CA ASP A 273 -14.36 57.06 36.62
C ASP A 273 -14.93 58.09 35.62
N GLY A 274 -16.21 57.90 35.28
CA GLY A 274 -17.02 58.93 34.60
C GLY A 274 -18.47 58.54 34.35
N VAL A 275 -19.29 58.51 35.40
CA VAL A 275 -20.75 58.34 35.37
C VAL A 275 -21.46 59.57 34.79
N ARG A 276 -22.48 59.37 33.95
CA ARG A 276 -23.74 60.16 33.96
C ARG A 276 -24.90 59.42 33.28
N ALA A 277 -26.04 59.47 33.94
CA ALA A 277 -27.30 58.79 33.65
C ALA A 277 -28.21 59.57 32.70
N ARG A 278 -29.14 58.88 32.00
CA ARG A 278 -30.61 59.07 32.12
C ARG A 278 -31.46 58.21 31.15
N GLU A 279 -32.55 57.71 31.73
CA GLU A 279 -33.93 57.57 31.21
C GLU A 279 -34.28 56.60 30.05
N GLY A 280 -34.90 55.48 30.43
CA GLY A 280 -36.32 55.18 30.14
C GLY A 280 -36.78 54.95 28.69
N ALA A 281 -36.87 53.69 28.25
CA ALA A 281 -37.83 53.24 27.24
C ALA A 281 -38.02 51.71 27.26
N ALA A 282 -39.24 51.26 26.95
CA ALA A 282 -39.81 49.90 27.05
C ALA A 282 -39.05 48.78 26.28
N PRO A 283 -39.22 47.49 26.65
CA PRO A 283 -38.56 46.40 25.93
C PRO A 283 -39.33 46.04 24.65
N ALA A 284 -38.88 46.60 23.53
CA ALA A 284 -39.19 46.06 22.20
C ALA A 284 -38.46 44.72 22.01
N ARG A 285 -39.18 43.73 21.45
CA ARG A 285 -38.64 42.43 21.05
C ARG A 285 -37.61 42.64 19.93
N ASP A 286 -36.33 42.64 20.29
CA ASP A 286 -35.24 42.72 19.30
C ASP A 286 -34.90 41.31 18.80
N THR A 287 -35.44 40.98 17.63
CA THR A 287 -34.97 39.86 16.80
C THR A 287 -33.63 40.26 16.21
N GLY A 288 -32.55 39.95 16.92
CA GLY A 288 -31.18 40.17 16.42
C GLY A 288 -30.98 39.57 15.02
N PRO A 289 -30.17 40.21 14.15
CA PRO A 289 -30.08 39.84 12.76
C PRO A 289 -29.54 38.41 12.63
N VAL A 290 -30.32 37.56 11.98
CA VAL A 290 -29.84 36.28 11.43
C VAL A 290 -28.69 36.63 10.51
N ARG A 291 -27.46 36.26 10.89
CA ARG A 291 -26.28 36.37 10.03
C ARG A 291 -26.57 35.60 8.74
N SER A 292 -26.86 36.36 7.68
CA SER A 292 -27.01 35.84 6.33
C SER A 292 -25.72 35.13 5.92
N ALA A 293 -25.83 34.08 5.11
CA ALA A 293 -24.71 33.31 4.56
C ALA A 293 -23.74 34.13 3.68
N ALA A 294 -23.94 35.45 3.58
CA ALA A 294 -23.10 36.42 2.89
C ALA A 294 -21.88 36.91 3.70
N ASP A 295 -21.81 36.68 5.02
CA ASP A 295 -20.69 37.11 5.89
C ASP A 295 -19.53 36.08 5.96
N ARG A 296 -19.29 35.33 4.89
CA ARG A 296 -18.03 34.59 4.80
C ARG A 296 -16.92 35.58 4.42
N PRO A 297 -15.84 35.69 5.21
CA PRO A 297 -14.72 36.52 4.81
C PRO A 297 -14.22 36.03 3.45
N VAL A 298 -14.28 36.91 2.45
CA VAL A 298 -13.64 36.68 1.16
C VAL A 298 -12.15 36.60 1.46
N HIS A 299 -11.62 35.38 1.55
CA HIS A 299 -10.20 35.16 1.76
C HIS A 299 -9.45 35.71 0.54
N GLY A 300 -8.84 36.88 0.68
CA GLY A 300 -7.87 37.40 -0.27
C GLY A 300 -6.74 36.40 -0.51
N PRO A 301 -5.96 36.56 -1.60
CA PRO A 301 -4.87 35.65 -1.90
C PRO A 301 -3.92 35.55 -0.71
N VAL A 302 -3.79 34.33 -0.19
CA VAL A 302 -2.83 34.03 0.88
C VAL A 302 -1.43 34.41 0.40
N PRO A 303 -0.66 35.20 1.17
CA PRO A 303 0.68 35.58 0.77
C PRO A 303 1.56 34.33 0.60
N ALA A 304 2.30 34.24 -0.50
CA ALA A 304 3.12 33.07 -0.86
C ALA A 304 4.06 32.62 0.28
N ARG A 305 4.58 33.58 1.06
CA ARG A 305 5.42 33.32 2.24
C ARG A 305 4.69 32.54 3.33
N ALA A 306 3.40 32.78 3.55
CA ALA A 306 2.63 32.03 4.53
C ALA A 306 2.42 30.58 4.08
N THR A 307 2.19 30.36 2.77
CA THR A 307 2.06 29.01 2.20
C THR A 307 3.38 28.24 2.29
N LEU A 308 4.51 28.88 1.99
CA LEU A 308 5.83 28.27 2.14
C LEU A 308 6.14 27.90 3.59
N ARG A 309 5.80 28.76 4.56
CA ARG A 309 5.93 28.44 6.00
C ARG A 309 5.04 27.26 6.40
N ALA A 310 3.81 27.23 5.90
CA ALA A 310 2.88 26.14 6.17
C ALA A 310 3.39 24.82 5.60
N TRP A 311 4.02 24.80 4.42
CA TRP A 311 4.70 23.62 3.87
C TRP A 311 5.97 23.27 4.64
N ALA A 312 6.79 24.25 5.02
CA ALA A 312 8.00 24.03 5.81
C ALA A 312 7.69 23.39 7.18
N ALA A 313 6.52 23.67 7.75
CA ALA A 313 6.07 23.00 8.96
C ALA A 313 5.98 21.47 8.79
N TRP A 314 5.86 20.92 7.57
CA TRP A 314 5.83 19.48 7.32
C TRP A 314 7.21 18.81 7.28
N TRP A 315 8.29 19.51 7.65
CA TRP A 315 9.64 18.94 7.79
C TRP A 315 9.75 17.65 8.63
N PRO A 316 8.89 17.35 9.64
CA PRO A 316 8.97 16.08 10.34
C PRO A 316 8.64 14.88 9.45
N VAL A 317 7.92 15.07 8.33
CA VAL A 317 7.64 13.99 7.37
C VAL A 317 8.92 13.46 6.72
N PRO A 318 9.74 14.28 6.01
CA PRO A 318 10.99 13.79 5.45
C PRO A 318 11.96 13.30 6.52
N LEU A 319 12.00 13.91 7.72
CA LEU A 319 12.81 13.38 8.83
C LEU A 319 12.34 11.97 9.25
N GLY A 320 11.05 11.77 9.46
CA GLY A 320 10.50 10.47 9.86
C GLY A 320 10.77 9.38 8.82
N ALA A 321 10.65 9.72 7.53
CA ALA A 321 10.97 8.78 6.45
C ALA A 321 12.47 8.43 6.43
N LEU A 322 13.35 9.43 6.60
CA LEU A 322 14.80 9.24 6.66
C LEU A 322 15.21 8.38 7.86
N LEU A 323 14.68 8.66 9.06
CA LEU A 323 14.99 7.88 10.26
C LEU A 323 14.56 6.41 10.11
N THR A 324 13.41 6.15 9.49
CA THR A 324 12.99 4.78 9.19
C THR A 324 13.93 4.10 8.19
N ALA A 325 14.36 4.79 7.14
CA ALA A 325 15.31 4.25 6.16
C ALA A 325 16.67 3.93 6.82
N LEU A 326 17.19 4.84 7.64
CA LEU A 326 18.44 4.67 8.38
C LEU A 326 18.36 3.52 9.39
N ALA A 327 17.22 3.34 10.06
CA ALA A 327 17.01 2.22 10.98
C ALA A 327 17.08 0.86 10.27
N TRP A 328 16.83 0.81 8.95
CA TRP A 328 16.89 -0.42 8.15
C TRP A 328 18.19 -0.60 7.36
N PHE A 329 19.07 0.41 7.38
CA PHE A 329 20.32 0.40 6.65
C PHE A 329 21.23 -0.83 6.90
N PRO A 330 21.32 -1.40 8.12
CA PRO A 330 22.14 -2.59 8.36
C PRO A 330 21.70 -3.84 7.58
N TRP A 331 20.44 -3.89 7.14
CA TRP A 331 19.89 -5.01 6.38
C TRP A 331 19.97 -4.78 4.87
N PHE A 332 19.74 -3.53 4.46
CA PHE A 332 19.66 -3.15 3.06
C PHE A 332 20.05 -1.69 2.85
N ASP A 333 20.98 -1.46 1.92
CA ASP A 333 21.31 -0.11 1.46
C ASP A 333 20.19 0.42 0.56
N VAL A 334 19.34 1.27 1.13
CA VAL A 334 18.20 1.89 0.44
C VAL A 334 18.65 2.72 -0.77
N PHE A 335 19.89 3.23 -0.78
CA PHE A 335 20.42 4.00 -1.91
C PHE A 335 20.81 3.10 -3.09
N ALA A 336 21.03 1.80 -2.87
CA ALA A 336 21.32 0.84 -3.94
C ALA A 336 20.10 0.53 -4.83
N LEU A 337 18.86 0.85 -4.40
CA LEU A 337 17.63 0.61 -5.17
C LEU A 337 17.63 1.27 -6.56
N GLY A 338 18.28 2.42 -6.71
CA GLY A 338 18.35 3.15 -7.97
C GLY A 338 19.36 2.56 -8.98
N ALA A 339 20.36 1.80 -8.51
CA ALA A 339 21.46 1.33 -9.34
C ALA A 339 21.07 0.14 -10.25
N ASP A 340 20.10 -0.67 -9.83
CA ASP A 340 19.70 -1.91 -10.53
C ASP A 340 18.37 -1.79 -11.32
N SER A 341 17.72 -0.63 -11.33
CA SER A 341 16.43 -0.44 -12.03
C SER A 341 16.52 -0.70 -13.54
N ALA A 342 17.68 -0.41 -14.14
CA ALA A 342 17.93 -0.64 -15.57
C ALA A 342 17.87 -2.12 -15.97
N VAL A 343 18.17 -3.04 -15.05
CA VAL A 343 18.13 -4.49 -15.32
C VAL A 343 16.69 -5.00 -15.40
N LEU A 344 15.77 -4.35 -14.71
CA LEU A 344 14.35 -4.73 -14.67
C LEU A 344 13.51 -4.05 -15.75
N ASP A 345 14.00 -2.96 -16.35
CA ASP A 345 13.30 -2.18 -17.37
C ASP A 345 12.79 -3.02 -18.56
N PRO A 346 13.53 -4.02 -19.11
CA PRO A 346 13.00 -4.87 -20.19
C PRO A 346 11.76 -5.66 -19.78
N THR A 347 11.70 -6.09 -18.52
CA THR A 347 10.52 -6.79 -17.99
C THR A 347 9.36 -5.81 -17.78
N HIS A 348 9.66 -4.60 -17.30
CA HIS A 348 8.66 -3.56 -17.06
C HIS A 348 8.12 -2.88 -18.32
N ALA A 349 8.79 -3.00 -19.47
CA ALA A 349 8.28 -2.51 -20.75
C ALA A 349 6.87 -3.04 -21.07
N ALA A 350 6.55 -4.26 -20.62
CA ALA A 350 5.22 -4.86 -20.76
C ALA A 350 4.10 -4.05 -20.06
N LEU A 351 4.40 -3.20 -19.08
CA LEU A 351 3.42 -2.32 -18.42
C LEU A 351 2.94 -1.19 -19.33
N TYR A 352 3.73 -0.87 -20.36
CA TYR A 352 3.47 0.19 -21.33
C TYR A 352 2.89 -0.32 -22.65
N THR A 353 2.71 -1.64 -22.80
CA THR A 353 1.96 -2.17 -23.94
C THR A 353 0.46 -2.05 -23.68
N ASP A 354 -0.33 -1.77 -24.73
CA ASP A 354 -1.79 -1.76 -24.70
C ASP A 354 -2.41 -0.89 -23.58
N VAL A 355 -1.74 0.19 -23.17
CA VAL A 355 -2.18 1.09 -22.08
C VAL A 355 -3.59 1.59 -22.31
N LEU A 356 -3.93 1.95 -23.56
CA LEU A 356 -5.28 2.39 -23.89
C LEU A 356 -6.31 1.29 -23.63
N ALA A 357 -6.07 0.06 -24.11
CA ALA A 357 -6.97 -1.08 -23.88
C ALA A 357 -7.13 -1.42 -22.39
N ARG A 358 -6.09 -1.18 -21.58
CA ARG A 358 -6.06 -1.40 -20.13
C ARG A 358 -6.71 -0.29 -19.29
N PHE A 359 -6.84 0.94 -19.80
CA PHE A 359 -7.31 2.07 -18.97
C PHE A 359 -8.44 2.91 -19.58
N TRP A 360 -8.88 2.65 -20.82
CA TRP A 360 -9.91 3.47 -21.47
C TRP A 360 -11.24 3.48 -20.71
N LEU A 361 -11.68 2.34 -20.15
CA LEU A 361 -12.91 2.25 -19.35
C LEU A 361 -12.85 3.15 -18.11
N LEU A 362 -11.69 3.18 -17.44
CA LEU A 362 -11.47 4.08 -16.32
C LEU A 362 -11.47 5.54 -16.78
N GLY A 363 -10.76 5.85 -17.87
CA GLY A 363 -10.74 7.21 -18.45
C GLY A 363 -12.14 7.73 -18.77
N LEU A 364 -12.99 6.89 -19.35
CA LEU A 364 -14.37 7.23 -19.73
C LEU A 364 -15.21 7.74 -18.55
N VAL A 365 -15.05 7.15 -17.37
CA VAL A 365 -15.81 7.53 -16.17
C VAL A 365 -15.05 8.51 -15.26
N ALA A 366 -13.72 8.46 -15.24
CA ALA A 366 -12.88 9.28 -14.37
C ALA A 366 -12.68 10.70 -14.89
N LEU A 367 -12.51 10.91 -16.20
CA LEU A 367 -12.30 12.25 -16.76
C LEU A 367 -13.49 13.20 -16.48
N PRO A 368 -14.77 12.80 -16.68
CA PRO A 368 -15.90 13.62 -16.27
C PRO A 368 -15.96 13.86 -14.77
N ALA A 369 -15.61 12.85 -13.96
CA ALA A 369 -15.56 12.98 -12.50
C ALA A 369 -14.53 14.04 -12.08
N PHE A 370 -13.31 14.01 -12.63
CA PHE A 370 -12.28 15.01 -12.39
C PHE A 370 -12.73 16.40 -12.83
N GLY A 371 -13.34 16.55 -14.01
CA GLY A 371 -13.88 17.83 -14.47
C GLY A 371 -14.91 18.43 -13.51
N LEU A 372 -15.82 17.60 -12.97
CA LEU A 372 -16.79 18.04 -11.97
C LEU A 372 -16.14 18.43 -10.62
N ARG A 373 -15.06 17.75 -10.24
CA ARG A 373 -14.34 18.01 -8.99
C ARG A 373 -13.50 19.28 -9.07
N LEU A 374 -12.70 19.43 -10.12
CA LEU A 374 -11.88 20.62 -10.36
C LEU A 374 -12.71 21.91 -10.50
N ARG A 375 -13.91 21.81 -11.08
CA ARG A 375 -14.86 22.93 -11.13
C ARG A 375 -15.34 23.39 -9.74
N ARG A 376 -15.35 22.49 -8.74
CA ARG A 376 -15.75 22.79 -7.35
C ARG A 376 -14.56 23.18 -6.49
N ASP A 377 -13.43 22.52 -6.70
CA ASP A 377 -12.18 22.76 -6.01
C ASP A 377 -11.01 22.54 -6.98
N PRO A 378 -10.36 23.61 -7.47
CA PRO A 378 -9.18 23.50 -8.33
C PRO A 378 -8.00 22.77 -7.70
N ARG A 379 -8.00 22.58 -6.37
CA ARG A 379 -7.00 21.82 -5.61
C ARG A 379 -7.49 20.44 -5.21
N ASP A 380 -8.48 19.88 -5.91
CA ASP A 380 -8.99 18.54 -5.59
C ASP A 380 -7.86 17.50 -5.55
N ALA A 381 -7.62 16.96 -4.35
CA ALA A 381 -6.46 16.12 -4.11
C ALA A 381 -6.49 14.82 -4.92
N LEU A 382 -7.65 14.19 -5.11
CA LEU A 382 -7.75 12.94 -5.88
C LEU A 382 -7.32 13.14 -7.33
N THR A 383 -7.73 14.26 -7.92
CA THR A 383 -7.36 14.62 -9.29
C THR A 383 -5.85 14.84 -9.42
N TRP A 384 -5.25 15.64 -8.51
CA TRP A 384 -3.82 15.91 -8.53
C TRP A 384 -2.97 14.67 -8.19
N MET A 385 -3.45 13.78 -7.31
CA MET A 385 -2.76 12.52 -7.01
C MET A 385 -2.69 11.64 -8.27
N CYS A 386 -3.81 11.49 -8.98
CA CYS A 386 -3.86 10.75 -10.24
C CYS A 386 -2.92 11.38 -11.28
N ALA A 387 -2.99 12.71 -11.46
CA ALA A 387 -2.17 13.45 -12.41
C ALA A 387 -0.66 13.31 -12.11
N ALA A 388 -0.26 13.40 -10.85
CA ALA A 388 1.13 13.25 -10.43
C ALA A 388 1.67 11.85 -10.76
N CYS A 389 0.91 10.79 -10.46
CA CYS A 389 1.33 9.43 -10.80
C CYS A 389 1.37 9.19 -12.32
N VAL A 390 0.41 9.74 -13.07
CA VAL A 390 0.44 9.69 -14.56
C VAL A 390 1.67 10.41 -15.10
N ALA A 391 2.07 11.54 -14.52
CA ALA A 391 3.29 12.25 -14.91
C ALA A 391 4.56 11.40 -14.68
N VAL A 392 4.64 10.67 -13.55
CA VAL A 392 5.75 9.74 -13.29
C VAL A 392 5.77 8.59 -14.29
N ALA A 393 4.61 8.00 -14.60
CA ALA A 393 4.52 6.95 -15.62
C ALA A 393 4.89 7.46 -17.01
N ALA A 394 4.47 8.67 -17.38
CA ALA A 394 4.82 9.33 -18.64
C ALA A 394 6.33 9.62 -18.72
N TYR A 395 6.95 10.07 -17.62
CA TYR A 395 8.41 10.20 -17.54
C TYR A 395 9.10 8.85 -17.78
N GLY A 396 8.63 7.76 -17.15
CA GLY A 396 9.18 6.42 -17.38
C GLY A 396 9.09 5.96 -18.84
N TRP A 397 8.00 6.32 -19.54
CA TRP A 397 7.87 6.06 -20.98
C TRP A 397 8.93 6.86 -21.77
N VAL A 398 8.96 8.18 -21.60
CA VAL A 398 9.77 9.09 -22.43
C VAL A 398 11.26 8.90 -22.18
N SER A 399 11.65 8.62 -20.94
CA SER A 399 13.05 8.40 -20.55
C SER A 399 13.58 6.98 -20.83
N GLY A 400 12.69 6.03 -21.16
CA GLY A 400 13.05 4.61 -21.29
C GLY A 400 13.23 3.86 -19.95
N HIS A 401 12.99 4.54 -18.81
CA HIS A 401 13.02 3.93 -17.48
C HIS A 401 11.67 3.28 -17.13
N TYR A 402 11.39 2.13 -17.76
CA TYR A 402 10.09 1.47 -17.67
C TYR A 402 9.69 1.00 -16.27
N THR A 403 10.63 0.89 -15.33
CA THR A 403 10.35 0.57 -13.92
C THR A 403 9.34 1.53 -13.29
N TYR A 404 9.31 2.80 -13.70
CA TYR A 404 8.32 3.77 -13.23
C TYR A 404 6.88 3.42 -13.65
N GLY A 405 6.68 2.60 -14.69
CA GLY A 405 5.34 2.14 -15.11
C GLY A 405 4.58 1.41 -14.01
N ARG A 406 5.29 0.85 -13.03
CA ARG A 406 4.67 0.20 -11.86
C ARG A 406 3.89 1.14 -10.95
N VAL A 407 4.09 2.47 -11.05
CA VAL A 407 3.23 3.42 -10.30
C VAL A 407 1.78 3.40 -10.80
N LEU A 408 1.53 2.92 -12.03
CA LEU A 408 0.18 2.87 -12.63
C LEU A 408 -0.82 2.08 -11.78
N GLY A 409 -0.38 1.00 -11.13
CA GLY A 409 -1.24 0.19 -10.25
C GLY A 409 -1.85 1.00 -9.09
N LEU A 410 -1.09 1.94 -8.52
CA LEU A 410 -1.58 2.85 -7.48
C LEU A 410 -2.17 4.15 -8.06
N ALA A 411 -1.74 4.56 -9.27
CA ALA A 411 -2.19 5.78 -9.95
C ALA A 411 -3.70 5.79 -10.24
N VAL A 412 -4.27 4.62 -10.50
CA VAL A 412 -5.70 4.49 -10.82
C VAL A 412 -6.60 4.58 -9.59
N LEU A 413 -6.06 4.42 -8.37
CA LEU A 413 -6.87 4.39 -7.16
C LEU A 413 -7.54 5.73 -6.85
N PRO A 414 -6.84 6.89 -6.90
CA PRO A 414 -7.50 8.18 -6.75
C PRO A 414 -8.62 8.40 -7.78
N ALA A 415 -8.46 7.90 -9.01
CA ALA A 415 -9.49 7.97 -10.05
C ALA A 415 -10.71 7.11 -9.70
N GLN A 416 -10.51 5.85 -9.30
CA GLN A 416 -11.59 4.95 -8.88
C GLN A 416 -12.34 5.49 -7.65
N VAL A 417 -11.61 6.06 -6.68
CA VAL A 417 -12.21 6.72 -5.51
C VAL A 417 -12.99 7.97 -5.91
N ALA A 418 -12.47 8.80 -6.82
CA ALA A 418 -13.16 9.98 -7.32
C ALA A 418 -14.48 9.60 -8.01
N VAL A 419 -14.47 8.57 -8.86
CA VAL A 419 -15.68 8.03 -9.51
C VAL A 419 -16.68 7.53 -8.47
N ALA A 420 -16.22 6.74 -7.49
CA ALA A 420 -17.07 6.21 -6.42
C ALA A 420 -17.75 7.32 -5.58
N VAL A 421 -17.01 8.40 -5.28
CA VAL A 421 -17.54 9.56 -4.56
C VAL A 421 -18.56 10.31 -5.43
N GLU A 422 -18.25 10.58 -6.70
CA GLU A 422 -19.14 11.34 -7.58
C GLU A 422 -20.42 10.58 -7.94
N VAL A 423 -20.36 9.26 -8.17
CA VAL A 423 -21.55 8.46 -8.52
C VAL A 423 -22.49 8.30 -7.32
N THR A 424 -21.95 8.24 -6.10
CA THR A 424 -22.76 8.12 -4.88
C THR A 424 -23.28 9.46 -4.35
N ARG A 425 -22.76 10.58 -4.85
CA ARG A 425 -23.27 11.92 -4.53
C ARG A 425 -24.69 12.11 -5.06
N ALA A 426 -25.58 12.68 -4.23
CA ALA A 426 -26.95 12.98 -4.62
C ALA A 426 -27.00 14.03 -5.76
N GLY A 427 -27.95 13.89 -6.68
CA GLY A 427 -28.16 14.82 -7.79
C GLY A 427 -28.99 14.22 -8.93
N ARG A 428 -29.51 15.08 -9.82
CA ARG A 428 -30.41 14.70 -10.92
C ARG A 428 -29.81 13.66 -11.90
N ALA A 429 -28.49 13.70 -12.11
CA ALA A 429 -27.79 12.76 -12.99
C ALA A 429 -27.27 11.48 -12.29
N ARG A 430 -27.68 11.19 -11.05
CA ARG A 430 -27.17 10.04 -10.28
C ARG A 430 -27.40 8.70 -11.00
N ALA A 431 -28.60 8.48 -11.53
CA ALA A 431 -28.95 7.22 -12.20
C ALA A 431 -28.07 6.99 -13.44
N LEU A 432 -27.91 8.01 -14.28
CA LEU A 432 -27.07 7.95 -15.49
C LEU A 432 -25.60 7.68 -15.15
N LYS A 433 -25.03 8.39 -14.16
CA LYS A 433 -23.68 8.11 -13.67
C LYS A 433 -23.55 6.67 -13.16
N GLY A 434 -24.56 6.19 -12.43
CA GLY A 434 -24.63 4.83 -11.93
C GLY A 434 -24.60 3.80 -13.06
N LEU A 435 -25.43 4.00 -14.09
CA LEU A 435 -25.48 3.12 -15.25
C LEU A 435 -24.15 3.09 -16.01
N ALA A 436 -23.53 4.25 -16.24
CA ALA A 436 -22.23 4.34 -16.91
C ALA A 436 -21.13 3.60 -16.14
N VAL A 437 -21.11 3.75 -14.81
CA VAL A 437 -20.15 3.06 -13.93
C VAL A 437 -20.39 1.55 -13.92
N VAL A 438 -21.66 1.11 -13.84
CA VAL A 438 -22.02 -0.31 -13.89
C VAL A 438 -21.66 -0.92 -15.24
N ALA A 439 -21.94 -0.23 -16.34
CA ALA A 439 -21.57 -0.68 -17.68
C ALA A 439 -20.05 -0.81 -17.82
N ALA A 440 -19.28 0.21 -17.40
CA ALA A 440 -17.82 0.16 -17.46
C ALA A 440 -17.23 -0.96 -16.59
N ALA A 441 -17.69 -1.10 -15.34
CA ALA A 441 -17.27 -2.17 -14.44
C ALA A 441 -17.66 -3.56 -14.95
N GLY A 442 -18.87 -3.70 -15.52
CA GLY A 442 -19.37 -4.95 -16.09
C GLY A 442 -18.58 -5.37 -17.33
N THR A 443 -18.30 -4.45 -18.25
CA THR A 443 -17.45 -4.71 -19.42
C THR A 443 -16.04 -5.13 -19.00
N GLY A 444 -15.42 -4.41 -18.05
CA GLY A 444 -14.11 -4.79 -17.53
C GLY A 444 -14.12 -6.16 -16.87
N PHE A 445 -15.19 -6.49 -16.13
CA PHE A 445 -15.35 -7.82 -15.57
C PHE A 445 -15.43 -8.91 -16.65
N VAL A 446 -16.34 -8.77 -17.61
CA VAL A 446 -16.58 -9.79 -18.65
C VAL A 446 -15.31 -10.07 -19.45
N PHE A 447 -14.64 -9.03 -19.95
CA PHE A 447 -13.54 -9.19 -20.90
C PHE A 447 -12.16 -9.39 -20.26
N ALA A 448 -11.91 -8.84 -19.07
CA ALA A 448 -10.59 -8.92 -18.44
C ALA A 448 -10.55 -9.78 -17.18
N GLN A 449 -11.62 -9.84 -16.40
CA GLN A 449 -11.56 -10.38 -15.03
C GLN A 449 -12.31 -11.70 -14.82
N SER A 450 -13.23 -12.05 -15.70
CA SER A 450 -14.14 -13.20 -15.53
C SER A 450 -13.39 -14.55 -15.47
N GLY A 451 -12.27 -14.68 -16.18
CA GLY A 451 -11.37 -15.85 -16.13
C GLY A 451 -10.80 -16.17 -14.74
N ALA A 452 -10.83 -15.22 -13.80
CA ALA A 452 -10.41 -15.45 -12.42
C ALA A 452 -11.43 -16.24 -11.60
N VAL A 453 -12.72 -16.20 -11.97
CA VAL A 453 -13.83 -16.68 -11.13
C VAL A 453 -14.82 -17.59 -11.85
N LEU A 454 -14.92 -17.49 -13.18
CA LEU A 454 -15.85 -18.30 -13.98
C LEU A 454 -15.11 -19.46 -14.70
N PRO A 455 -15.82 -20.58 -14.97
CA PRO A 455 -15.31 -21.66 -15.82
C PRO A 455 -15.04 -21.20 -17.26
N GLU A 456 -14.15 -21.91 -17.95
CA GLU A 456 -13.70 -21.57 -19.32
C GLU A 456 -14.85 -21.40 -20.31
N GLN A 457 -15.84 -22.30 -20.23
CA GLN A 457 -16.98 -22.29 -21.13
C GLN A 457 -17.86 -21.03 -21.00
N TRP A 458 -17.69 -20.23 -19.94
CA TRP A 458 -18.49 -19.01 -19.65
C TRP A 458 -17.64 -17.74 -19.75
N THR A 459 -16.39 -17.85 -20.21
CA THR A 459 -15.44 -16.74 -20.27
C THR A 459 -14.99 -16.49 -21.71
N PRO A 460 -14.85 -15.22 -22.15
CA PRO A 460 -14.22 -14.92 -23.41
C PRO A 460 -12.81 -15.53 -23.54
N PRO A 461 -12.39 -16.01 -24.73
CA PRO A 461 -11.07 -16.65 -24.93
C PRO A 461 -9.87 -15.78 -24.56
N GLN A 462 -10.04 -14.46 -24.58
CA GLN A 462 -8.99 -13.48 -24.27
C GLN A 462 -8.76 -13.33 -22.76
N THR A 463 -9.69 -13.81 -21.93
CA THR A 463 -9.56 -13.70 -20.48
C THR A 463 -8.43 -14.58 -19.95
N ARG A 464 -7.79 -14.12 -18.88
CA ARG A 464 -6.70 -14.86 -18.25
C ARG A 464 -7.21 -15.69 -17.08
N ARG A 465 -6.86 -16.98 -17.06
CA ARG A 465 -7.11 -17.88 -15.94
C ARG A 465 -6.04 -17.72 -14.86
N LEU A 466 -6.41 -18.07 -13.63
CA LEU A 466 -5.45 -18.16 -12.54
C LEU A 466 -4.42 -19.25 -12.83
N PRO A 467 -3.14 -19.05 -12.46
CA PRO A 467 -2.11 -20.05 -12.65
C PRO A 467 -2.36 -21.28 -11.78
N ALA A 468 -2.04 -22.45 -12.33
CA ALA A 468 -2.12 -23.74 -11.65
C ALA A 468 -0.75 -24.45 -11.74
N TRP A 469 0.24 -23.93 -11.01
CA TRP A 469 1.59 -24.51 -10.96
C TRP A 469 1.65 -25.69 -10.01
N HIS A 470 2.32 -26.76 -10.41
CA HIS A 470 2.43 -27.95 -9.59
C HIS A 470 3.35 -27.73 -8.38
N SER A 471 3.09 -28.45 -7.29
CA SER A 471 3.93 -28.37 -6.09
C SER A 471 5.23 -29.13 -6.28
N TYR A 472 6.35 -28.53 -5.86
CA TYR A 472 7.65 -29.20 -5.80
C TYR A 472 7.94 -29.87 -4.45
N ALA A 473 6.91 -30.08 -3.61
CA ALA A 473 7.06 -30.78 -2.32
C ALA A 473 7.61 -32.20 -2.48
N TRP A 474 7.31 -32.89 -3.59
CA TRP A 474 7.87 -34.22 -3.88
C TRP A 474 9.40 -34.15 -4.01
N ALA A 475 9.94 -33.15 -4.72
CA ALA A 475 11.38 -32.97 -4.84
C ALA A 475 12.01 -32.53 -3.51
N ALA A 476 11.31 -31.66 -2.77
CA ALA A 476 11.74 -31.19 -1.45
C ALA A 476 11.72 -32.29 -0.37
N SER A 477 11.04 -33.42 -0.59
CA SER A 477 11.12 -34.57 0.31
C SER A 477 12.49 -35.28 0.25
N SER A 478 13.23 -35.10 -0.85
CA SER A 478 14.53 -35.75 -1.09
C SER A 478 15.70 -34.79 -0.94
N VAL A 479 15.53 -33.52 -1.33
CA VAL A 479 16.58 -32.49 -1.30
C VAL A 479 16.53 -31.73 0.02
N ARG A 480 17.66 -31.61 0.72
CA ARG A 480 17.70 -30.88 1.99
C ARG A 480 17.76 -29.36 1.75
N PRO A 481 17.21 -28.54 2.67
CA PRO A 481 17.43 -27.10 2.64
C PRO A 481 18.93 -26.76 2.59
N GLY A 482 19.29 -25.77 1.77
CA GLY A 482 20.68 -25.37 1.53
C GLY A 482 21.43 -26.17 0.46
N GLU A 483 20.84 -27.23 -0.11
CA GLU A 483 21.51 -28.01 -1.16
C GLU A 483 21.23 -27.41 -2.55
N PRO A 484 22.28 -27.10 -3.37
CA PRO A 484 22.08 -26.53 -4.70
C PRO A 484 21.48 -27.52 -5.70
N VAL A 485 20.37 -27.13 -6.30
CA VAL A 485 19.72 -27.80 -7.43
C VAL A 485 20.00 -27.03 -8.72
N LEU A 486 20.48 -27.76 -9.73
CA LEU A 486 20.61 -27.26 -11.09
C LEU A 486 19.34 -27.58 -11.87
N THR A 487 18.68 -26.54 -12.40
CA THR A 487 17.51 -26.67 -13.27
C THR A 487 17.32 -25.39 -14.09
N ASP A 488 16.76 -25.52 -15.29
CA ASP A 488 16.31 -24.42 -16.15
C ASP A 488 14.77 -24.35 -16.24
N GLN A 489 14.05 -25.20 -15.49
CA GLN A 489 12.60 -25.24 -15.51
C GLN A 489 12.02 -24.01 -14.83
N ARG A 490 11.20 -23.25 -15.57
CA ARG A 490 10.65 -21.96 -15.15
C ARG A 490 9.96 -22.02 -13.78
N GLU A 491 9.14 -23.04 -13.55
CA GLU A 491 8.36 -23.17 -12.30
C GLU A 491 9.25 -23.61 -11.14
N ALA A 492 10.16 -24.55 -11.37
CA ALA A 492 11.09 -25.05 -10.37
C ALA A 492 12.03 -23.97 -9.83
N VAL A 493 12.68 -23.20 -10.70
CA VAL A 493 13.62 -22.14 -10.27
C VAL A 493 12.95 -21.06 -9.41
N ARG A 494 11.62 -20.95 -9.46
CA ARG A 494 10.82 -19.98 -8.71
C ARG A 494 10.17 -20.58 -7.46
N SER A 495 10.04 -21.90 -7.38
CA SER A 495 9.31 -22.58 -6.33
C SER A 495 10.23 -23.32 -5.35
N LEU A 496 11.32 -23.94 -5.83
CA LEU A 496 12.28 -24.64 -4.97
C LEU A 496 12.84 -23.77 -3.83
N PRO A 497 13.20 -22.49 -4.05
CA PRO A 497 13.63 -21.60 -2.97
C PRO A 497 12.67 -21.51 -1.79
N GLY A 498 11.35 -21.61 -2.05
CA GLY A 498 10.33 -21.57 -0.99
C GLY A 498 10.38 -22.74 -0.02
N PHE A 499 11.06 -23.84 -0.39
CA PHE A 499 11.34 -24.98 0.49
C PHE A 499 12.73 -24.88 1.15
N GLY A 500 13.42 -23.73 1.02
CA GLY A 500 14.79 -23.53 1.49
C GLY A 500 15.86 -24.17 0.60
N ILE A 501 15.49 -24.64 -0.60
CA ILE A 501 16.41 -25.29 -1.55
C ILE A 501 17.10 -24.22 -2.41
N ASP A 502 18.42 -24.32 -2.53
CA ASP A 502 19.19 -23.38 -3.33
C ASP A 502 19.10 -23.71 -4.82
N THR A 503 19.04 -22.66 -5.64
CA THR A 503 19.11 -22.77 -7.09
C THR A 503 20.48 -22.30 -7.56
N VAL A 504 21.08 -23.04 -8.49
CA VAL A 504 22.40 -22.66 -9.04
C VAL A 504 22.34 -21.30 -9.73
N ALA A 505 21.24 -21.05 -10.45
CA ALA A 505 21.00 -19.83 -11.22
C ALA A 505 19.70 -19.14 -10.76
N PRO A 506 19.78 -18.25 -9.75
CA PRO A 506 18.65 -17.43 -9.34
C PRO A 506 18.06 -16.62 -10.50
N VAL A 507 16.73 -16.56 -10.53
CA VAL A 507 15.99 -15.92 -11.62
C VAL A 507 16.09 -14.40 -11.56
N TRP A 508 15.97 -13.86 -10.35
CA TRP A 508 15.84 -12.44 -10.10
C TRP A 508 17.20 -11.76 -9.88
N SER A 509 17.32 -10.54 -10.37
CA SER A 509 18.44 -9.66 -10.04
C SER A 509 18.30 -9.23 -8.57
N ASP A 510 19.43 -9.27 -7.86
CA ASP A 510 19.50 -8.97 -6.43
C ASP A 510 20.86 -8.30 -6.17
N PRO A 511 20.91 -7.13 -5.49
CA PRO A 511 22.17 -6.47 -5.12
C PRO A 511 23.14 -7.37 -4.34
N ALA A 512 22.64 -8.37 -3.59
CA ALA A 512 23.47 -9.35 -2.88
C ALA A 512 24.17 -10.35 -3.81
N LEU A 513 23.77 -10.43 -5.10
CA LEU A 513 24.38 -11.26 -6.13
C LEU A 513 24.71 -10.41 -7.37
N PRO A 514 25.99 -10.02 -7.57
CA PRO A 514 26.38 -9.22 -8.72
C PRO A 514 25.86 -9.80 -10.04
N GLU A 515 25.20 -8.96 -10.82
CA GLU A 515 24.49 -9.35 -12.04
C GLU A 515 25.39 -10.08 -13.06
N LYS A 516 26.70 -9.77 -13.09
CA LYS A 516 27.70 -10.50 -13.90
C LYS A 516 27.81 -11.97 -13.49
N GLU A 517 27.83 -12.26 -12.19
CA GLU A 517 27.92 -13.63 -11.66
C GLU A 517 26.59 -14.36 -11.83
N ARG A 518 25.44 -13.69 -11.62
CA ARG A 518 24.12 -14.27 -11.92
C ARG A 518 24.03 -14.75 -13.37
N ARG A 519 24.47 -13.93 -14.33
CA ARG A 519 24.53 -14.32 -15.76
C ARG A 519 25.52 -15.45 -16.02
N ALA A 520 26.63 -15.51 -15.30
CA ALA A 520 27.59 -16.62 -15.41
C ALA A 520 26.98 -17.95 -14.94
N ARG A 521 26.27 -17.95 -13.81
CA ARG A 521 25.49 -19.09 -13.28
C ARG A 521 24.41 -19.55 -14.27
N TRP A 522 23.67 -18.60 -14.84
CA TRP A 522 22.65 -18.89 -15.87
C TRP A 522 23.27 -19.57 -17.10
N ARG A 523 24.37 -19.02 -17.65
CA ARG A 523 25.08 -19.62 -18.79
C ARG A 523 25.65 -21.00 -18.48
N ALA A 524 26.17 -21.19 -17.27
CA ALA A 524 26.68 -22.49 -16.83
C ALA A 524 25.56 -23.54 -16.75
N THR A 525 24.40 -23.17 -16.22
CA THR A 525 23.20 -24.02 -16.16
C THR A 525 22.77 -24.47 -17.55
N HIS A 526 22.63 -23.52 -18.49
CA HIS A 526 22.24 -23.83 -19.88
C HIS A 526 23.31 -24.66 -20.60
N SER A 527 24.59 -24.37 -20.39
CA SER A 527 25.69 -25.16 -20.95
C SER A 527 25.65 -26.61 -20.44
N TYR A 528 25.44 -26.81 -19.13
CA TYR A 528 25.34 -28.13 -18.51
C TYR A 528 24.17 -28.94 -19.09
N LEU A 529 22.99 -28.32 -19.24
CA LEU A 529 21.76 -28.99 -19.69
C LEU A 529 21.63 -29.11 -21.22
N SER A 530 22.45 -28.40 -21.99
CA SER A 530 22.38 -28.39 -23.47
C SER A 530 22.61 -29.74 -24.15
N GLY A 531 23.13 -30.74 -23.44
CA GLY A 531 23.58 -32.01 -24.01
C GLY A 531 24.85 -31.93 -24.87
N ARG A 532 25.32 -30.72 -25.21
CA ARG A 532 26.54 -30.48 -26.01
C ARG A 532 27.81 -30.43 -25.18
N ALA A 533 27.72 -30.03 -23.90
CA ALA A 533 28.86 -29.96 -23.02
C ALA A 533 29.46 -31.36 -22.78
N GLY A 534 30.77 -31.52 -22.90
CA GLY A 534 31.47 -32.76 -22.55
C GLY A 534 31.46 -33.05 -21.03
N THR A 535 31.79 -34.28 -20.64
CA THR A 535 31.86 -34.71 -19.24
C THR A 535 32.80 -33.85 -18.39
N ALA A 536 33.96 -33.46 -18.92
CA ALA A 536 34.93 -32.60 -18.23
C ALA A 536 34.34 -31.22 -17.90
N ARG A 537 33.62 -30.60 -18.85
CA ARG A 537 32.98 -29.29 -18.66
C ARG A 537 31.82 -29.36 -17.65
N ARG A 538 31.00 -30.43 -17.72
CA ARG A 538 29.94 -30.66 -16.73
C ARG A 538 30.51 -30.87 -15.33
N ALA A 539 31.60 -31.63 -15.21
CA ALA A 539 32.29 -31.82 -13.93
C ALA A 539 32.87 -30.51 -13.39
N GLU A 540 33.46 -29.65 -14.23
CA GLU A 540 33.92 -28.32 -13.83
C GLU A 540 32.78 -27.45 -13.27
N ILE A 541 31.65 -27.39 -13.98
CA ILE A 541 30.46 -26.64 -13.56
C ILE A 541 29.89 -27.19 -12.25
N ALA A 542 29.74 -28.52 -12.15
CA ALA A 542 29.29 -29.19 -10.93
C ALA A 542 30.19 -28.88 -9.74
N ARG A 543 31.52 -28.84 -9.96
CA ARG A 543 32.46 -28.50 -8.89
C ARG A 543 32.38 -27.03 -8.47
N ARG A 544 32.25 -26.11 -9.42
CA ARG A 544 32.24 -24.66 -9.17
C ARG A 544 31.05 -24.22 -8.31
N TYR A 545 29.89 -24.84 -8.49
CA TYR A 545 28.64 -24.45 -7.80
C TYR A 545 28.11 -25.52 -6.83
N ASP A 546 28.97 -26.43 -6.37
CA ASP A 546 28.65 -27.59 -5.51
C ASP A 546 27.34 -28.31 -5.86
N ILE A 547 27.16 -28.60 -7.14
CA ILE A 547 25.92 -29.18 -7.65
C ILE A 547 25.84 -30.63 -7.22
N ARG A 548 24.77 -30.97 -6.48
CA ARG A 548 24.47 -32.34 -6.05
C ARG A 548 23.22 -32.88 -6.72
N TRP A 549 22.31 -32.00 -7.08
CA TRP A 549 20.97 -32.35 -7.56
C TRP A 549 20.69 -31.71 -8.91
N LEU A 550 20.02 -32.49 -9.76
CA LEU A 550 19.50 -32.06 -11.04
C LEU A 550 17.99 -32.23 -11.01
N LEU A 551 17.26 -31.19 -11.40
CA LEU A 551 15.83 -31.30 -11.67
C LEU A 551 15.60 -31.01 -13.15
N LEU A 552 15.21 -32.06 -13.87
CA LEU A 552 15.16 -32.10 -15.34
C LEU A 552 13.70 -32.15 -15.80
N SER A 553 13.39 -31.51 -16.92
CA SER A 553 12.12 -31.75 -17.62
C SER A 553 12.03 -33.19 -18.12
N ARG A 554 10.80 -33.64 -18.40
CA ARG A 554 10.52 -34.94 -19.04
C ARG A 554 11.21 -35.16 -20.39
N TRP A 555 11.71 -34.10 -21.02
CA TRP A 555 12.35 -34.12 -22.34
C TRP A 555 13.88 -34.08 -22.28
N GLN A 556 14.44 -33.70 -21.13
CA GLN A 556 15.89 -33.62 -20.95
C GLN A 556 16.47 -35.01 -20.69
N ARG A 557 17.58 -35.31 -21.35
CA ARG A 557 18.31 -36.56 -21.12
C ARG A 557 19.06 -36.48 -19.80
N VAL A 558 18.90 -37.51 -18.97
CA VAL A 558 19.67 -37.66 -17.73
C VAL A 558 21.15 -37.81 -18.09
N PRO A 559 22.07 -36.97 -17.57
CA PRO A 559 23.51 -37.13 -17.79
C PRO A 559 23.97 -38.51 -17.31
N LYS A 560 24.92 -39.14 -18.03
CA LYS A 560 25.40 -40.50 -17.72
C LYS A 560 25.93 -40.65 -16.30
N GLU A 561 26.48 -39.56 -15.76
CA GLU A 561 26.99 -39.50 -14.40
C GLU A 561 25.88 -39.44 -13.32
N ALA A 562 24.66 -39.03 -13.64
CA ALA A 562 23.59 -38.82 -12.66
C ALA A 562 22.71 -40.06 -12.47
N LYS A 563 22.28 -40.32 -11.24
CA LYS A 563 21.32 -41.37 -10.90
C LYS A 563 19.94 -40.77 -10.69
N VAL A 564 18.94 -41.26 -11.43
CA VAL A 564 17.54 -40.93 -11.18
C VAL A 564 17.12 -41.44 -9.81
N LEU A 565 16.48 -40.58 -9.02
CA LEU A 565 15.96 -40.94 -7.69
C LEU A 565 14.44 -40.96 -7.66
N ASP A 566 13.81 -39.95 -8.26
CA ASP A 566 12.36 -39.82 -8.26
C ASP A 566 11.87 -39.03 -9.48
N PHE A 567 10.56 -39.03 -9.72
CA PHE A 567 9.92 -38.24 -10.78
C PHE A 567 8.54 -37.74 -10.36
N SER A 568 8.17 -36.57 -10.89
CA SER A 568 6.83 -36.02 -10.73
C SER A 568 5.82 -36.83 -11.54
N ARG A 569 4.79 -37.35 -10.87
CA ARG A 569 3.67 -38.04 -11.53
C ARG A 569 2.77 -37.09 -12.34
N GLU A 570 2.80 -35.80 -12.02
CA GLU A 570 1.95 -34.79 -12.65
C GLU A 570 2.63 -34.18 -13.89
N THR A 571 3.92 -33.86 -13.79
CA THR A 571 4.66 -33.14 -14.85
C THR A 571 5.60 -34.03 -15.65
N GLY A 572 6.01 -35.18 -15.10
CA GLY A 572 7.05 -36.04 -15.65
C GLY A 572 8.47 -35.52 -15.44
N GLU A 573 8.65 -34.45 -14.66
CA GLU A 573 9.98 -33.95 -14.28
C GLU A 573 10.75 -34.99 -13.47
N VAL A 574 12.06 -35.03 -13.64
CA VAL A 574 12.94 -36.05 -13.07
C VAL A 574 13.92 -35.41 -12.08
N LEU A 575 13.94 -35.94 -10.86
CA LEU A 575 14.96 -35.61 -9.86
C LEU A 575 16.09 -36.64 -9.95
N ALA A 576 17.31 -36.15 -10.21
CA ALA A 576 18.51 -36.96 -10.28
C ALA A 576 19.59 -36.43 -9.34
N LYS A 577 20.40 -37.33 -8.80
CA LYS A 577 21.52 -37.02 -7.92
C LYS A 577 22.85 -37.34 -8.61
N LEU A 578 23.80 -36.42 -8.48
CA LEU A 578 25.18 -36.62 -8.91
C LEU A 578 25.94 -37.48 -7.89
N PRO A 579 26.95 -38.26 -8.32
CA PRO A 579 27.69 -39.14 -7.44
C PRO A 579 28.39 -38.33 -6.36
N ASP A 580 28.36 -38.84 -5.13
CA ASP A 580 29.06 -38.21 -4.02
C ASP A 580 30.56 -38.13 -4.35
N ARG A 581 31.15 -36.97 -4.07
CA ARG A 581 32.57 -36.72 -4.35
C ARG A 581 33.41 -37.69 -3.50
N LYS A 582 34.25 -38.51 -4.14
CA LYS A 582 35.29 -39.28 -3.43
C LYS A 582 36.17 -38.29 -2.64
N GLY A 583 36.11 -38.35 -1.30
CA GLY A 583 36.87 -37.48 -0.39
C GLY A 583 36.04 -36.41 0.36
N SER A 584 34.72 -36.33 0.18
CA SER A 584 33.85 -35.47 1.00
C SER A 584 33.15 -36.28 2.10
N SER A 585 33.92 -36.80 3.05
CA SER A 585 33.38 -37.02 4.40
C SER A 585 33.33 -35.66 5.07
N ARG A 586 32.12 -35.18 5.39
CA ARG A 586 31.96 -34.08 6.35
C ARG A 586 32.31 -34.56 7.74
#